data_AF-A0A2N1V6K9-F1
#
_entry.id   AF-A0A2N1V6K9-F1
#
_cell.length_a   1.000
_cell.length_b   1.000
_cell.length_c   1.000
_cell.angle_alpha   90.00
_cell.angle_beta   90.00
_cell.angle_gamma   90.00
#
_symmetry.space_group_name_H-M   'P 1'
#
loop_
_entity.id
_entity.type
_entity.pdbx_description
1 polymer ?
#
loop_
_entity_poly.entity_id
_entity_poly.type
_entity_poly.pdbx_seq_one_letter_code
_entity_poly.pdbx_strand_id
1 'polypeptide(L)'
;MTERQHNISFIIFLIGCIGLILTLDAPTRNYIPVVWGILGFGLHGFWTWKTWIDLSKLLIVEHQDKLDELNISFIDNRFKTTVDMFALLKDLKKIEKISTDIKTRLSFFRTYIRLTAIAFPMFAILGLMTVIMTW
;
A
#
# COMPACT_ATOMS: atom_id res chain seq x y z
N MET A 1 -6.50 -13.25 -3.53
CA MET A 1 -5.60 -12.75 -4.59
C MET A 1 -4.18 -12.80 -4.05
N THR A 2 -3.19 -13.30 -4.79
CA THR A 2 -1.81 -13.43 -4.31
C THR A 2 -1.01 -12.13 -4.54
N GLU A 3 0.13 -11.95 -3.87
CA GLU A 3 1.03 -10.81 -4.12
C GLU A 3 1.41 -10.68 -5.59
N ARG A 4 1.67 -11.82 -6.25
CA ARG A 4 2.01 -11.88 -7.67
C ARG A 4 0.87 -11.33 -8.53
N GLN A 5 -0.38 -11.66 -8.20
CA GLN A 5 -1.55 -11.13 -8.89
C GLN A 5 -1.67 -9.61 -8.70
N HIS A 6 -1.44 -9.08 -7.49
CA HIS A 6 -1.44 -7.63 -7.26
C HIS A 6 -0.37 -6.89 -8.09
N ASN A 7 0.84 -7.44 -8.19
CA ASN A 7 1.91 -6.86 -8.99
C ASN A 7 1.60 -6.88 -10.49
N ILE A 8 1.07 -8.02 -10.98
CA ILE A 8 0.66 -8.15 -12.38
C ILE A 8 -0.46 -7.15 -12.70
N SER A 9 -1.48 -7.05 -11.86
CA SER A 9 -2.57 -6.09 -12.04
C SER A 9 -2.05 -4.64 -12.06
N PHE A 10 -1.11 -4.29 -11.18
CA PHE A 10 -0.50 -2.96 -11.16
C PHE A 10 0.26 -2.65 -12.46
N ILE A 11 1.04 -3.60 -12.97
CA ILE A 11 1.80 -3.45 -14.22
C ILE A 11 0.85 -3.31 -15.43
N ILE A 12 -0.20 -4.13 -15.50
CA ILE A 12 -1.20 -4.05 -16.57
C ILE A 12 -1.89 -2.69 -16.54
N PHE A 13 -2.29 -2.23 -15.35
CA PHE A 13 -2.90 -0.93 -15.18
C PHE A 13 -1.94 0.19 -15.63
N LEU A 14 -0.65 0.09 -15.28
CA LEU A 14 0.36 1.06 -15.66
C LEU A 14 0.54 1.17 -17.18
N ILE A 15 0.71 0.02 -17.85
CA ILE A 15 0.87 -0.04 -19.30
C ILE A 15 -0.40 0.51 -19.98
N GLY A 16 -1.58 0.18 -19.47
CA GLY A 16 -2.85 0.73 -19.94
C GLY A 16 -2.89 2.26 -19.85
N CYS A 17 -2.47 2.83 -18.72
CA CYS A 17 -2.42 4.29 -18.55
C CYS A 17 -1.43 4.97 -19.50
N ILE A 18 -0.23 4.40 -19.70
CA ILE A 18 0.73 4.92 -20.68
C ILE A 18 0.15 4.85 -22.09
N GLY A 19 -0.45 3.72 -22.47
CA GLY A 19 -1.09 3.55 -23.78
C GLY A 19 -2.22 4.56 -24.03
N LEU A 20 -3.04 4.85 -23.02
CA LEU A 20 -4.09 5.87 -23.11
C LEU A 20 -3.53 7.29 -23.23
N ILE A 21 -2.44 7.62 -22.54
CA ILE A 21 -1.78 8.94 -22.67
C ILE A 21 -1.25 9.15 -24.09
N LEU A 22 -0.71 8.09 -24.71
CA LEU A 22 -0.15 8.15 -26.06
C LEU A 22 -1.20 8.18 -27.17
N THR A 23 -2.41 7.66 -26.93
CA THR A 23 -3.45 7.52 -27.97
C THR A 23 -4.57 8.55 -27.86
N LEU A 24 -4.81 9.14 -26.68
CA LEU A 24 -5.87 10.11 -26.48
C LEU A 24 -5.37 11.54 -26.67
N ASP A 25 -6.20 12.37 -27.29
CA ASP A 25 -5.95 13.81 -27.40
C ASP A 25 -6.27 14.55 -26.09
N ALA A 26 -5.73 15.77 -25.99
CA ALA A 26 -6.14 16.71 -24.96
C ALA A 26 -7.62 17.12 -25.17
N PRO A 27 -8.41 17.30 -24.10
CA PRO A 27 -8.02 17.33 -22.69
C PRO A 27 -8.08 15.96 -22.00
N THR A 28 -8.64 14.92 -22.64
CA THR A 28 -8.94 13.63 -22.00
C THR A 28 -7.71 12.97 -21.38
N ARG A 29 -6.56 13.00 -22.07
CA ARG A 29 -5.31 12.43 -21.53
C ARG A 29 -4.82 13.10 -20.24
N ASN A 30 -5.20 14.35 -19.97
CA ASN A 30 -4.74 15.10 -18.79
C ASN A 30 -5.40 14.60 -17.48
N TYR A 31 -6.52 13.89 -17.58
CA TYR A 31 -7.18 13.27 -16.42
C TYR A 31 -6.56 11.92 -16.03
N ILE A 32 -5.77 11.30 -16.92
CA ILE A 32 -5.18 9.97 -16.68
C ILE A 32 -4.25 9.97 -15.45
N PRO A 33 -3.34 10.95 -15.27
CA PRO A 33 -2.55 11.04 -14.05
C PRO A 33 -3.43 11.14 -12.81
N VAL A 34 -4.49 11.96 -12.83
CA VAL A 34 -5.39 12.12 -11.67
C VAL A 34 -6.07 10.80 -11.29
N VAL A 35 -6.61 10.09 -12.29
CA VAL A 35 -7.22 8.76 -12.09
C VAL A 35 -6.18 7.76 -11.58
N TRP A 36 -4.96 7.79 -12.10
CA TRP A 36 -3.84 6.97 -11.60
C TRP A 36 -3.47 7.31 -10.16
N GLY A 37 -3.44 8.58 -9.78
CA GLY A 37 -3.15 9.02 -8.42
C GLY A 37 -4.20 8.49 -7.44
N ILE A 38 -5.48 8.60 -7.79
CA ILE A 38 -6.59 8.10 -6.97
C ILE A 38 -6.54 6.57 -6.84
N LEU A 39 -6.38 5.86 -7.96
CA LEU A 39 -6.40 4.40 -7.99
C LEU A 39 -5.10 3.75 -7.49
N GLY A 40 -3.96 4.39 -7.70
CA GLY A 40 -2.66 3.89 -7.28
C GLY A 40 -2.37 4.29 -5.84
N PHE A 41 -2.30 5.59 -5.54
CA PHE A 41 -1.94 6.06 -4.20
C PHE A 41 -3.12 5.95 -3.23
N GLY A 42 -4.31 6.41 -3.63
CA GLY A 42 -5.49 6.39 -2.77
C GLY A 42 -5.92 4.98 -2.38
N LEU A 43 -6.11 4.09 -3.36
CA LEU A 43 -6.54 2.72 -3.11
C LEU A 43 -5.50 1.92 -2.33
N HIS A 44 -4.24 1.88 -2.77
CA HIS A 44 -3.22 1.11 -2.07
C HIS A 44 -2.87 1.69 -0.71
N GLY A 45 -2.96 3.02 -0.54
CA GLY A 45 -2.84 3.67 0.76
C GLY A 45 -3.96 3.25 1.71
N PHE A 46 -5.22 3.23 1.25
CA PHE A 46 -6.35 2.73 2.03
C PHE A 46 -6.18 1.26 2.42
N TRP A 47 -5.74 0.41 1.49
CA TRP A 47 -5.53 -1.01 1.77
C TRP A 47 -4.37 -1.22 2.75
N THR A 48 -3.29 -0.46 2.61
CA THR A 48 -2.18 -0.42 3.58
C THR A 48 -2.69 -0.10 4.98
N TRP A 49 -3.46 0.99 5.11
CA TRP A 49 -4.02 1.43 6.38
C TRP A 49 -4.97 0.39 6.98
N LYS A 50 -5.87 -0.16 6.18
CA LYS A 50 -6.82 -1.19 6.62
C LYS A 50 -6.10 -2.44 7.11
N THR A 51 -5.14 -2.96 6.33
CA THR A 51 -4.36 -4.13 6.73
C THR A 51 -3.55 -3.87 8.00
N TRP A 52 -3.01 -2.67 8.17
CA TRP A 52 -2.31 -2.29 9.40
C TRP A 52 -3.22 -2.26 10.63
N ILE A 53 -4.43 -1.72 10.52
CA ILE A 53 -5.41 -1.74 11.62
C ILE A 53 -5.80 -3.17 11.96
N ASP A 54 -6.12 -3.99 10.95
CA ASP A 54 -6.53 -5.38 11.17
C ASP A 54 -5.40 -6.19 11.82
N LEU A 55 -4.16 -6.01 11.35
CA LEU A 55 -2.98 -6.64 11.94
C LEU A 55 -2.72 -6.14 13.37
N SER A 56 -2.91 -4.83 13.62
CA SER A 56 -2.73 -4.26 14.95
C SER A 56 -3.71 -4.84 15.95
N LYS A 57 -4.98 -4.96 15.58
CA LYS A 57 -6.00 -5.59 16.43
C LYS A 57 -5.66 -7.04 16.73
N LEU A 58 -5.28 -7.80 15.69
CA LEU A 58 -4.88 -9.20 15.85
C LEU A 58 -3.70 -9.34 16.82
N LEU A 59 -2.66 -8.52 16.64
CA LEU A 59 -1.48 -8.57 17.49
C LEU A 59 -1.74 -8.13 18.93
N ILE A 60 -2.56 -7.09 19.14
CA ILE A 60 -2.87 -6.58 20.49
C ILE A 60 -3.83 -7.53 21.22
N VAL A 61 -4.82 -8.10 20.54
CA VAL A 61 -5.84 -8.94 21.20
C VAL A 61 -5.35 -10.37 21.41
N GLU A 62 -4.64 -10.94 20.43
CA GLU A 62 -4.30 -12.38 20.45
C GLU A 62 -2.83 -12.67 20.76
N HIS A 63 -1.93 -11.68 20.60
CA HIS A 63 -0.48 -11.88 20.69
C HIS A 63 0.24 -10.73 21.43
N GLN A 64 -0.41 -10.16 22.45
CA GLN A 64 0.14 -9.02 23.20
C GLN A 64 1.48 -9.37 23.87
N ASP A 65 1.59 -10.60 24.39
CA ASP A 65 2.82 -11.15 24.96
C ASP A 65 4.00 -11.06 23.98
N LYS A 66 3.74 -11.26 22.69
CA LYS A 66 4.75 -11.14 21.63
C LYS A 66 5.11 -9.70 21.30
N LEU A 67 4.18 -8.77 21.44
CA LEU A 67 4.49 -7.34 21.31
C LEU A 67 5.41 -6.88 22.45
N ASP A 68 5.13 -7.33 23.68
CA ASP A 68 5.93 -7.02 24.86
C ASP A 68 7.33 -7.64 24.78
N GLU A 69 7.46 -8.92 24.37
CA GLU A 69 8.75 -9.59 24.13
C GLU A 69 9.62 -8.84 23.11
N LEU A 70 8.99 -8.24 22.09
CA LEU A 70 9.67 -7.51 21.02
C LEU A 70 9.86 -6.02 21.35
N ASN A 71 9.39 -5.57 22.52
CA ASN A 71 9.39 -4.17 22.94
C ASN A 71 8.77 -3.24 21.88
N ILE A 72 7.65 -3.69 21.30
CA ILE A 72 6.89 -2.95 20.28
C ILE A 72 5.80 -2.17 20.99
N SER A 73 5.87 -0.84 20.90
CA SER A 73 4.84 0.04 21.46
C SER A 73 3.50 -0.13 20.72
N PHE A 74 2.42 -0.11 21.49
CA PHE A 74 1.06 -0.11 20.96
C PHE A 74 0.18 0.85 21.75
N ILE A 75 -0.89 1.31 21.11
CA ILE A 75 -1.95 2.13 21.70
C ILE A 75 -3.19 1.27 21.70
N ASP A 76 -3.77 1.03 22.86
CA ASP A 76 -5.09 0.41 22.99
C ASP A 76 -5.99 1.26 23.88
N ASN A 77 -6.98 1.92 23.28
CA ASN A 77 -7.99 2.69 23.98
C ASN A 77 -9.33 2.66 23.21
N ARG A 78 -10.40 3.18 23.83
CA ARG A 78 -11.77 3.18 23.26
C ARG A 78 -11.91 3.79 21.86
N PHE A 79 -10.95 4.58 21.40
CA PHE A 79 -10.96 5.25 20.10
C PHE A 79 -9.99 4.64 19.10
N LYS A 80 -8.94 3.95 19.56
CA LYS A 80 -7.83 3.50 18.71
C LYS A 80 -7.11 2.29 19.30
N THR A 81 -6.98 1.24 18.50
CA THR A 81 -6.19 0.04 18.78
C THR A 81 -5.19 -0.15 17.64
N THR A 82 -3.94 0.30 17.84
CA THR A 82 -2.90 0.33 16.80
C THR A 82 -1.52 0.04 17.36
N VAL A 83 -0.74 -0.78 16.68
CA VAL A 83 0.68 -1.02 16.95
C VAL A 83 1.53 -0.01 16.19
N ASP A 84 2.67 0.43 16.72
CA ASP A 84 3.60 1.28 15.99
C ASP A 84 4.04 0.61 14.68
N MET A 85 3.66 1.22 13.56
CA MET A 85 3.91 0.72 12.21
C MET A 85 5.41 0.56 11.91
N PHE A 86 6.25 1.49 12.37
CA PHE A 86 7.69 1.45 12.10
C PHE A 86 8.36 0.37 12.94
N ALA A 87 7.97 0.24 14.21
CA ALA A 87 8.46 -0.85 15.06
C ALA A 87 8.06 -2.22 14.50
N LEU A 88 6.81 -2.35 14.03
CA LEU A 88 6.32 -3.55 13.36
C LEU A 88 7.13 -3.89 12.09
N LEU A 89 7.44 -2.89 11.26
CA LEU A 89 8.26 -3.08 10.05
C LEU A 89 9.71 -3.43 10.38
N LYS A 90 10.26 -2.93 11.50
CA LYS A 90 11.62 -3.21 11.95
C LYS A 90 11.79 -4.67 12.39
N ASP A 91 10.83 -5.20 13.15
CA ASP A 91 10.88 -6.57 13.70
C ASP A 91 10.03 -7.59 12.91
N LEU A 92 9.70 -7.25 11.66
CA LEU A 92 8.78 -7.98 10.79
C LEU A 92 9.09 -9.48 10.68
N LYS A 93 10.38 -9.85 10.54
CA LYS A 93 10.80 -11.27 10.46
C LYS A 93 10.48 -12.09 11.71
N LYS A 94 10.41 -11.45 12.88
CA LYS A 94 10.07 -12.12 14.14
C LYS A 94 8.56 -12.25 14.26
N ILE A 95 7.82 -11.22 13.88
CA ILE A 95 6.35 -11.19 13.88
C ILE A 95 5.77 -12.19 12.86
N GLU A 96 6.39 -12.33 11.69
CA GLU A 96 6.02 -13.35 10.67
C GLU A 96 6.10 -14.80 11.19
N LYS A 97 6.86 -15.07 12.26
CA LYS A 97 7.00 -16.41 12.83
C LYS A 97 5.91 -16.76 13.85
N ILE A 98 5.09 -15.78 14.26
CA ILE A 98 4.05 -15.98 15.28
C ILE A 98 2.95 -16.90 14.74
N SER A 99 2.43 -16.61 13.54
CA SER A 99 1.40 -17.44 12.91
C SER A 99 1.39 -17.30 11.39
N THR A 100 0.84 -18.31 10.71
CA THR A 100 0.68 -18.30 9.25
C THR A 100 -0.25 -17.18 8.79
N ASP A 101 -1.29 -16.85 9.56
CA ASP A 101 -2.22 -15.76 9.22
C ASP A 101 -1.54 -14.38 9.30
N ILE A 102 -0.78 -14.14 10.37
CA ILE A 102 0.03 -12.91 10.53
C ILE A 102 1.03 -12.78 9.39
N LYS A 103 1.71 -13.87 9.03
CA LYS A 103 2.63 -13.89 7.90
C LYS A 103 1.96 -13.46 6.59
N THR A 104 0.79 -14.03 6.28
CA THR A 104 0.04 -13.67 5.07
C THR A 104 -0.39 -12.20 5.08
N ARG A 105 -0.90 -11.69 6.21
CA ARG A 105 -1.31 -10.29 6.37
C ARG A 105 -0.13 -9.32 6.28
N LEU A 106 1.02 -9.66 6.85
CA LEU A 106 2.26 -8.88 6.71
C LEU A 106 2.76 -8.86 5.27
N SER A 107 2.65 -9.97 4.55
CA SER A 107 2.95 -10.05 3.11
C SER A 107 2.12 -9.04 2.33
N PHE A 108 0.79 -9.03 2.55
CA PHE A 108 -0.11 -8.07 1.93
C PHE A 108 0.21 -6.64 2.32
N PHE A 109 0.46 -6.39 3.61
CA PHE A 109 0.84 -5.07 4.11
C PHE A 109 2.09 -4.53 3.40
N ARG A 110 3.14 -5.34 3.30
CA ARG A 110 4.38 -5.00 2.59
C ARG A 110 4.14 -4.74 1.10
N THR A 111 3.29 -5.56 0.48
CA THR A 111 2.90 -5.38 -0.92
C THR A 111 2.19 -4.04 -1.12
N TYR A 112 1.22 -3.69 -0.29
CA TYR A 112 0.48 -2.44 -0.43
C TYR A 112 1.32 -1.20 -0.11
N ILE A 113 2.21 -1.24 0.88
CA ILE A 113 3.19 -0.17 1.11
C ILE A 113 4.03 0.06 -0.14
N ARG A 114 4.57 -1.02 -0.72
CA ARG A 114 5.42 -0.92 -1.91
C ARG A 114 4.65 -0.34 -3.09
N LEU A 115 3.43 -0.81 -3.34
CA LEU A 115 2.60 -0.31 -4.44
C LEU A 115 2.22 1.16 -4.23
N THR A 116 1.89 1.58 -3.01
CA THR A 116 1.62 2.98 -2.65
C THR A 116 2.85 3.86 -2.89
N ALA A 117 4.03 3.39 -2.45
CA ALA A 117 5.29 4.10 -2.60
C ALA A 117 5.74 4.23 -4.06
N ILE A 118 5.38 3.26 -4.92
CA ILE A 118 5.62 3.34 -6.38
C ILE A 118 4.57 4.22 -7.06
N ALA A 119 3.31 4.14 -6.66
CA ALA A 119 2.23 4.92 -7.28
C ALA A 119 2.44 6.43 -7.11
N PHE A 120 3.00 6.87 -5.99
CA PHE A 120 3.26 8.27 -5.69
C PHE A 120 4.21 8.97 -6.69
N PRO A 121 5.46 8.52 -6.92
CA PRO A 121 6.33 9.11 -7.94
C PRO A 121 5.80 8.89 -9.35
N MET A 122 5.10 7.78 -9.62
CA MET A 122 4.50 7.52 -10.94
C MET A 122 3.41 8.53 -11.29
N PHE A 123 2.61 8.96 -10.31
CA PHE A 123 1.65 10.05 -10.49
C PHE A 123 2.34 11.34 -10.99
N ALA A 124 3.45 11.72 -10.37
CA ALA A 124 4.21 12.90 -10.77
C ALA A 124 4.82 12.77 -12.17
N ILE A 125 5.37 11.59 -12.51
CA ILE A 125 5.95 11.32 -13.84
C ILE A 125 4.86 11.39 -14.92
N LEU A 126 3.73 10.73 -14.73
CA LEU A 126 2.62 10.74 -15.69
C LEU A 126 2.05 12.16 -15.84
N GLY A 127 1.93 12.91 -14.74
CA GLY A 127 1.56 14.32 -14.78
C GLY A 127 2.51 15.16 -15.64
N LEU A 128 3.82 15.04 -15.41
CA LEU A 128 4.84 15.73 -16.20
C LEU A 128 4.78 15.36 -17.68
N MET A 129 4.61 14.07 -18.01
CA MET A 129 4.47 13.61 -19.40
C MET A 129 3.28 14.28 -20.09
N THR A 130 2.12 14.34 -19.44
CA THR A 130 0.95 15.01 -20.03
C THR A 130 1.18 16.49 -20.30
N VAL A 131 1.91 17.18 -19.41
CA VAL A 131 2.30 18.59 -19.61
C VAL A 131 3.23 18.72 -20.81
N ILE A 132 4.33 17.95 -20.87
CA ILE A 132 5.29 18.05 -21.98
C ILE A 132 4.61 17.80 -23.34
N MET A 133 3.69 16.84 -23.42
CA MET A 133 3.00 16.51 -24.68
C MET A 133 1.94 17.54 -25.09
N THR A 134 1.52 18.45 -24.20
CA THR A 134 0.55 19.51 -24.50
C THR A 134 1.19 20.83 -24.94
N TRP A 135 2.52 20.97 -24.81
CA TRP A 135 3.31 22.06 -25.39
C TRP A 135 3.94 21.64 -26.72
#